data_AF-A0A399ZHL4-F1
#
_entry.id   AF-A0A399ZHL4-F1
#
_cell.length_a   1.000
_cell.length_b   1.000
_cell.length_c   1.000
_cell.angle_alpha   90.00
_cell.angle_beta   90.00
_cell.angle_gamma   90.00
#
_symmetry.space_group_name_H-M   'P 1'
#
loop_
_entity.id
_entity.type
_entity.pdbx_description
1 polymer ?
#
loop_
_entity_poly.entity_id
_entity_poly.type
_entity_poly.pdbx_seq_one_letter_code
_entity_poly.pdbx_strand_id
1 'polypeptide(L)'
;MHFEIGRFTRLAADDIHFIELFVKNRGNAYRVAEELEIPYSGVRARLTEIIGAMGYETEQEPREEPAVTGERRKEILEQVASGALTSDQAIQILQNATPQGA
;
A
#
# COMPACT_ATOMS: atom_id res chain seq x y z
N MET A 1 21.44 34.33 -8.41
CA MET A 1 20.34 33.39 -8.69
C MET A 1 20.82 32.00 -8.34
N HIS A 2 20.29 31.39 -7.27
CA HIS A 2 20.48 29.96 -7.04
C HIS A 2 19.51 29.23 -7.97
N PHE A 3 20.02 28.49 -8.94
CA PHE A 3 19.23 27.54 -9.70
C PHE A 3 19.22 26.25 -8.88
N GLU A 4 18.25 26.12 -7.98
CA GLU A 4 18.03 24.83 -7.33
C GLU A 4 17.39 23.90 -8.35
N ILE A 5 18.13 22.86 -8.73
CA ILE A 5 17.59 21.73 -9.46
C ILE A 5 16.49 21.13 -8.57
N GLY A 6 15.24 21.41 -8.94
CA GLY A 6 14.07 21.00 -8.17
C GLY A 6 14.03 19.48 -8.00
N ARG A 7 13.54 19.01 -6.86
CA ARG A 7 13.60 17.58 -6.49
C ARG A 7 12.95 16.64 -7.51
N PHE A 8 12.02 17.16 -8.32
CA PHE A 8 11.36 16.47 -9.43
C PHE A 8 12.30 16.07 -10.57
N THR A 9 13.45 16.71 -10.74
CA THR A 9 14.40 16.31 -11.80
C THR A 9 15.07 14.96 -11.53
N ARG A 10 14.94 14.43 -10.32
CA ARG A 10 15.42 13.10 -9.94
C ARG A 10 14.44 11.98 -10.28
N LEU A 11 13.21 12.33 -10.65
CA LEU A 11 12.13 11.39 -10.93
C LEU A 11 12.20 10.89 -12.37
N ALA A 12 11.86 9.62 -12.57
CA ALA A 12 11.69 9.07 -13.92
C ALA A 12 10.42 9.65 -14.57
N ALA A 13 10.29 9.51 -15.90
CA ALA A 13 9.10 9.97 -16.61
C ALA A 13 7.81 9.34 -16.06
N ASP A 14 7.87 8.07 -15.68
CA ASP A 14 6.74 7.33 -15.11
C ASP A 14 6.34 7.83 -13.71
N ASP A 15 7.29 8.34 -12.93
CA ASP A 15 7.05 8.93 -11.62
C ASP A 15 6.41 10.30 -11.75
N ILE A 16 6.88 11.10 -12.71
CA ILE A 16 6.27 12.39 -13.05
C ILE A 16 4.83 12.18 -13.50
N HIS A 17 4.59 11.23 -14.40
CA HIS A 17 3.24 10.91 -14.86
C HIS A 17 2.31 10.48 -13.71
N PHE A 18 2.83 9.66 -12.79
CA PHE A 18 2.08 9.27 -11.61
C PHE A 18 1.72 10.47 -10.73
N ILE A 19 2.64 11.42 -10.51
CA ILE A 19 2.34 12.65 -9.77
C ILE A 19 1.29 13.49 -10.49
N GLU A 20 1.38 13.66 -11.80
CA GLU A 20 0.37 14.40 -12.60
C GLU A 20 -1.03 13.79 -12.41
N LEU A 21 -1.10 12.46 -12.48
CA LEU A 21 -2.34 11.72 -12.26
C LEU A 21 -2.88 11.89 -10.84
N PHE A 22 -1.99 11.84 -9.86
CA PHE A 22 -2.33 12.03 -8.45
C PHE A 22 -2.88 13.43 -8.19
N VAL A 23 -2.25 14.46 -8.78
CA VAL A 23 -2.71 15.87 -8.68
C VAL A 23 -4.03 16.09 -9.44
N LYS A 24 -4.19 15.51 -10.63
CA LYS A 24 -5.46 15.50 -11.38
C LYS A 24 -6.60 14.96 -10.52
N ASN A 25 -6.34 13.90 -9.75
CA ASN A 25 -7.27 13.30 -8.81
C ASN A 25 -7.34 14.03 -7.44
N ARG A 26 -6.72 15.21 -7.30
CA ARG A 26 -6.68 16.02 -6.08
C ARG A 26 -6.12 15.27 -4.87
N GLY A 27 -5.18 14.37 -5.11
CA GLY A 27 -4.59 13.49 -4.09
C GLY A 27 -5.50 12.36 -3.61
N ASN A 28 -6.62 12.11 -4.29
CA ASN A 28 -7.50 10.99 -3.95
C ASN A 28 -6.89 9.67 -4.43
N ALA A 29 -6.17 8.98 -3.54
CA ALA A 29 -5.52 7.71 -3.83
C ALA A 29 -6.50 6.59 -4.23
N TYR A 30 -7.76 6.62 -3.78
CA TYR A 30 -8.78 5.65 -4.22
C TYR A 30 -9.11 5.82 -5.70
N ARG A 31 -9.34 7.07 -6.15
CA ARG A 31 -9.59 7.35 -7.57
C ARG A 31 -8.40 7.03 -8.46
N VAL A 32 -7.19 7.27 -7.97
CA VAL A 32 -5.97 6.90 -8.69
C VAL A 32 -5.85 5.38 -8.79
N ALA A 33 -6.20 4.64 -7.74
CA ALA A 33 -6.21 3.18 -7.74
C ALA A 33 -7.21 2.63 -8.78
N GLU A 34 -8.42 3.20 -8.84
CA GLU A 34 -9.43 2.85 -9.86
C GLU A 34 -8.93 3.17 -11.28
N GLU A 35 -8.36 4.35 -11.51
CA GLU A 35 -7.91 4.77 -12.84
C GLU A 35 -6.70 3.98 -13.35
N LEU A 36 -5.83 3.52 -12.45
CA LEU A 36 -4.66 2.70 -12.78
C LEU A 36 -4.93 1.19 -12.70
N GLU A 37 -6.13 0.76 -12.31
CA GLU A 37 -6.50 -0.64 -12.07
C GLU A 37 -5.54 -1.38 -11.11
N ILE A 38 -5.05 -0.67 -10.09
CA ILE A 38 -4.15 -1.21 -9.06
C ILE A 38 -4.82 -1.16 -7.68
N PRO A 39 -4.40 -1.99 -6.71
CA PRO A 39 -4.87 -1.85 -5.34
C PRO A 39 -4.43 -0.51 -4.73
N TYR A 40 -5.21 -0.01 -3.77
CA TYR A 40 -4.87 1.20 -2.99
C TYR A 40 -3.47 1.14 -2.37
N SER A 41 -3.06 -0.04 -1.89
CA SER A 41 -1.70 -0.28 -1.37
C SER A 41 -0.62 -0.07 -2.42
N GLY A 42 -0.91 -0.33 -3.69
CA GLY A 42 -0.01 -0.06 -4.82
C GLY A 42 0.19 1.44 -5.05
N VAL A 43 -0.88 2.25 -4.89
CA VAL A 43 -0.78 3.72 -4.96
C VAL A 43 0.10 4.26 -3.83
N ARG A 44 -0.09 3.77 -2.59
CA ARG A 44 0.74 4.16 -1.45
C ARG A 44 2.20 3.76 -1.62
N ALA A 45 2.46 2.51 -2.03
CA ALA A 45 3.82 2.03 -2.27
C ALA A 45 4.55 2.91 -3.30
N ARG A 46 3.87 3.24 -4.41
CA ARG A 46 4.43 4.09 -5.46
C ARG A 46 4.67 5.54 -4.99
N LEU A 47 3.77 6.10 -4.17
CA LEU A 47 4.01 7.40 -3.53
C LEU A 47 5.25 7.37 -2.64
N THR A 48 5.41 6.33 -1.83
CA THR A 48 6.60 6.17 -0.96
C THR A 48 7.88 6.09 -1.77
N GLU A 49 7.90 5.31 -2.85
CA GLU A 49 9.06 5.23 -3.76
C GLU A 49 9.42 6.60 -4.35
N ILE A 50 8.42 7.35 -4.83
CA ILE A 50 8.59 8.69 -5.40
C ILE A 50 9.07 9.70 -4.35
N ILE A 51 8.55 9.65 -3.13
CA ILE A 51 9.00 10.48 -2.00
C ILE A 51 10.47 10.21 -1.69
N GLY A 52 10.88 8.94 -1.68
CA GLY A 52 12.27 8.52 -1.53
C GLY A 52 13.15 9.02 -2.66
N ALA A 53 12.70 8.90 -3.92
CA ALA A 53 13.42 9.39 -5.09
C ALA A 53 13.59 10.92 -5.10
N MET A 54 12.63 11.66 -4.51
CA MET A 54 12.77 13.10 -4.27
C MET A 54 13.82 13.45 -3.19
N GLY A 55 14.34 12.46 -2.46
CA GLY A 55 15.36 12.61 -1.41
C GLY A 55 14.78 12.95 -0.04
N TYR A 56 13.51 12.64 0.21
CA TYR A 56 12.96 12.67 1.56
C TYR A 56 13.24 11.34 2.25
N GLU A 57 13.51 11.39 3.55
CA GLU A 57 13.53 10.19 4.37
C GLU A 57 12.11 9.63 4.39
N THR A 58 11.92 8.51 3.70
CA THR A 58 10.73 7.70 3.89
C THR A 58 10.98 6.90 5.15
N GLU A 59 10.48 7.39 6.29
CA GLU A 59 9.99 6.45 7.28
C GLU A 59 9.11 5.51 6.45
N GLN A 60 9.49 4.24 6.37
CA GLN A 60 8.63 3.24 5.77
C GLN A 60 7.36 3.36 6.58
N GLU A 61 6.34 4.08 6.06
CA GLU A 61 5.00 4.08 6.65
C GLU A 61 4.78 2.62 6.96
N PRO A 62 4.53 2.27 8.23
CA PRO A 62 4.54 0.88 8.65
C PRO A 62 3.72 0.19 7.60
N ARG A 63 4.37 -0.70 6.81
CA ARG A 63 3.65 -1.56 5.90
C ARG A 63 2.49 -1.99 6.76
N GLU A 64 1.26 -1.76 6.31
CA GLU A 64 0.13 -2.42 6.93
C GLU A 64 0.50 -3.90 6.80
N GLU A 65 1.18 -4.39 7.85
CA GLU A 65 1.51 -5.78 7.99
C GLU A 65 0.15 -6.40 7.83
N PRO A 66 0.01 -7.38 6.94
CA PRO A 66 -1.25 -8.07 6.90
C PRO A 66 -1.56 -8.42 8.34
N ALA A 67 -2.67 -7.86 8.80
CA ALA A 67 -3.43 -8.14 10.00
C ALA A 67 -3.17 -9.56 10.57
N VAL A 68 -2.98 -10.50 9.65
CA VAL A 68 -2.55 -11.86 9.86
C VAL A 68 -1.18 -12.10 9.21
N THR A 69 -0.17 -12.42 10.04
CA THR A 69 1.16 -12.84 9.57
C THR A 69 1.05 -14.06 8.62
N GLY A 70 2.05 -14.25 7.76
CA GLY A 70 2.06 -15.40 6.82
C GLY A 70 1.91 -16.75 7.52
N GLU A 71 2.45 -16.87 8.73
CA GLU A 71 2.33 -18.05 9.60
C GLU A 71 0.90 -18.23 10.11
N ARG A 72 0.27 -17.15 10.59
CA ARG A 72 -1.10 -17.21 11.10
C ARG A 72 -2.11 -17.52 10.00
N ARG A 73 -1.89 -17.08 8.76
CA ARG A 73 -2.71 -17.49 7.61
C ARG A 73 -2.60 -18.99 7.35
N LYS A 74 -1.38 -19.53 7.44
CA LYS A 74 -1.12 -20.95 7.22
C LYS A 74 -1.85 -21.81 8.26
N GLU A 75 -1.80 -21.41 9.54
CA GLU A 75 -2.56 -22.07 10.61
C GLU A 75 -4.08 -22.06 10.35
N ILE A 76 -4.63 -20.92 9.92
CA ILE A 76 -6.07 -20.80 9.61
C ILE A 76 -6.44 -21.74 8.45
N LEU A 77 -5.61 -21.82 7.41
CA LEU A 77 -5.83 -22.71 6.27
C LEU A 77 -5.74 -24.20 6.68
N GLU A 78 -4.83 -24.57 7.57
CA GLU A 78 -4.71 -25.93 8.12
C GLU A 78 -5.93 -26.30 8.99
N GLN A 79 -6.48 -25.35 9.75
CA GLN A 79 -7.71 -25.55 10.53
C GLN A 79 -8.95 -25.71 9.64
N VAL A 80 -9.01 -25.01 8.51
CA VAL A 80 -10.05 -25.22 7.49
C VAL A 80 -9.89 -26.60 6.83
N ALA A 81 -8.66 -26.98 6.47
CA ALA A 81 -8.38 -28.26 5.83
C ALA A 81 -8.67 -29.47 6.75
N SER A 82 -8.49 -29.31 8.06
CA SER A 82 -8.85 -30.32 9.07
C SER A 82 -10.32 -30.31 9.47
N GLY A 83 -11.12 -29.36 8.96
CA GLY A 83 -12.54 -29.20 9.30
C GLY A 83 -12.79 -28.64 10.70
N ALA A 84 -11.73 -28.23 11.42
CA ALA A 84 -11.82 -27.56 12.70
C ALA A 84 -12.41 -26.14 12.57
N LEU A 85 -12.29 -25.54 11.38
CA LEU A 85 -12.82 -24.23 11.07
C LEU A 85 -13.63 -24.27 9.76
N THR A 86 -14.76 -23.58 9.72
CA THR A 86 -15.52 -23.39 8.48
C THR A 86 -14.90 -22.28 7.63
N SER A 87 -15.14 -22.32 6.32
CA SER A 87 -14.65 -21.28 5.40
C SER A 87 -15.14 -19.87 5.78
N ASP A 88 -16.38 -19.75 6.25
CA ASP A 88 -16.93 -18.45 6.69
C ASP A 88 -16.24 -17.92 7.95
N GLN A 89 -15.92 -18.80 8.91
CA GLN A 89 -15.14 -18.44 10.10
C GLN A 89 -13.70 -18.03 9.74
N ALA A 90 -13.09 -18.70 8.76
CA ALA A 90 -11.76 -18.34 8.27
C ALA A 90 -11.74 -16.93 7.68
N ILE A 91 -12.74 -16.62 6.86
CA ILE A 91 -12.90 -15.31 6.22
C ILE A 91 -13.07 -14.22 7.28
N GLN A 92 -13.89 -14.45 8.31
CA GLN A 92 -14.03 -13.49 9.41
C GLN A 92 -12.73 -13.25 10.17
N ILE A 93 -11.94 -14.29 10.46
CA ILE A 93 -10.66 -14.14 11.19
C ILE A 93 -9.63 -13.39 10.32
N LEU A 94 -9.60 -13.66 9.02
CA LEU A 94 -8.70 -13.00 8.08
C LEU A 94 -9.07 -11.53 7.84
N GLN A 95 -10.36 -11.19 7.93
CA GLN A 95 -10.88 -9.83 7.73
C GLN A 95 -10.90 -8.97 9.01
N ASN A 96 -11.18 -9.57 10.17
CA ASN A 96 -11.28 -8.87 11.47
C ASN A 96 -9.96 -8.70 12.21
N ALA A 97 -8.84 -9.17 11.67
CA ALA A 97 -7.53 -8.87 12.25
C ALA A 97 -7.07 -7.42 11.96
N THR A 98 -8.01 -6.51 11.72
CA THR A 98 -7.81 -5.06 11.77
C THR A 98 -7.07 -4.71 13.08
N PRO A 99 -6.03 -3.86 13.06
CA PRO A 99 -5.33 -3.49 14.28
C PRO A 99 -6.29 -2.71 15.18
N GLN A 100 -6.84 -3.39 16.17
CA GLN A 100 -7.55 -2.77 17.28
C GLN A 100 -6.55 -2.64 18.43
N GLY A 101 -5.97 -1.44 18.55
CA GLY A 101 -5.32 -0.98 19.79
C GLY A 101 -3.80 -0.92 19.75
N ALA A 102 -3.26 0.27 19.47
CA ALA A 102 -2.48 1.07 20.43
C ALA A 102 -2.22 2.47 19.83
#